data_AF-A0A976H1C4-F1
#
_entry.id   AF-A0A976H1C4-F1
#
_cell.length_a   1.000
_cell.length_b   1.000
_cell.length_c   1.000
_cell.angle_alpha   90.00
_cell.angle_beta   90.00
_cell.angle_gamma   90.00
#
_symmetry.space_group_name_H-M   'P 1'
#
loop_
_entity.id
_entity.type
_entity.pdbx_description
1 polymer ?
#
loop_
_entity_poly.entity_id
_entity_poly.type
_entity_poly.pdbx_seq_one_letter_code
_entity_poly.pdbx_strand_id
1 'polypeptide(L)' 'MSLKSFHIVFVTFTFLMSLFFVLWAFVLSVDVTTATKAIGWSGVAGLALVPVYAVYFWKKASRIIL' A
#
# COMPACT_ATOMS: atom_id res chain seq x y z
N MET A 1 -14.59 -0.32 16.70
CA MET A 1 -14.31 -1.13 15.49
C MET A 1 -13.33 -2.24 15.88
N SER A 2 -13.46 -3.46 15.36
CA SER A 2 -12.46 -4.50 15.67
C SER A 2 -11.10 -4.10 15.09
N LEU A 3 -10.01 -4.43 15.77
CA LEU A 3 -8.65 -4.15 15.30
C LEU A 3 -8.40 -4.76 13.91
N LYS A 4 -9.00 -5.93 13.63
CA LYS A 4 -8.95 -6.63 12.33
C LYS A 4 -9.65 -5.82 11.23
N SER A 5 -10.85 -5.31 11.50
CA SER A 5 -11.61 -4.50 10.52
C SER A 5 -10.89 -3.20 10.18
N PHE A 6 -10.33 -2.51 11.18
CA PHE A 6 -9.54 -1.31 10.95
C PHE A 6 -8.31 -1.61 10.07
N HIS A 7 -7.59 -2.69 10.38
CA HIS A 7 -6.41 -3.09 9.63
C HIS A 7 -6.73 -3.41 8.15
N ILE A 8 -7.83 -4.11 7.87
CA ILE A 8 -8.24 -4.40 6.49
C ILE A 8 -8.50 -3.11 5.71
N VAL A 9 -9.23 -2.16 6.30
CA VAL A 9 -9.51 -0.87 5.67
C VAL A 9 -8.22 -0.11 5.40
N PHE A 10 -7.32 -0.06 6.39
CA PHE A 10 -6.01 0.59 6.25
C PHE A 10 -5.19 -0.02 5.11
N VAL A 11 -5.01 -1.34 5.10
CA VAL A 11 -4.26 -2.06 4.05
C VAL A 11 -4.87 -1.80 2.67
N THR A 12 -6.19 -1.88 2.55
CA THR A 12 -6.89 -1.68 1.28
C THR A 12 -6.69 -0.26 0.77
N PHE A 13 -6.87 0.74 1.64
CA PHE A 13 -6.70 2.14 1.28
C PHE A 13 -5.25 2.43 0.85
N THR A 14 -4.26 1.98 1.63
CA THR A 14 -2.84 2.18 1.29
C THR A 14 -2.44 1.46 0.01
N PHE A 15 -2.97 0.26 -0.24
CA PHE A 15 -2.73 -0.46 -1.50
C PHE A 15 -3.28 0.31 -2.70
N LEU A 16 -4.53 0.78 -2.63
CA LEU A 16 -5.16 1.55 -3.70
C LEU A 16 -4.46 2.89 -3.93
N MET A 17 -4.02 3.58 -2.87
CA MET A 17 -3.21 4.79 -2.98
C MET A 17 -1.87 4.51 -3.67
N SER A 18 -1.21 3.41 -3.30
CA SER A 18 0.05 3.00 -3.91
C SER A 18 -0.13 2.68 -5.39
N LEU A 19 -1.20 1.96 -5.75
CA LEU A 19 -1.57 1.67 -7.13
C LEU A 19 -1.82 2.96 -7.92
N PHE A 20 -2.58 3.89 -7.34
CA PHE A 20 -2.84 5.18 -7.95
C PHE A 20 -1.53 5.95 -8.20
N PHE A 21 -0.60 6.02 -7.24
CA PHE A 21 0.67 6.71 -7.44
C PHE A 21 1.53 6.08 -8.53
N VAL A 22 1.54 4.75 -8.66
CA VAL A 22 2.24 4.07 -9.75
C VAL A 22 1.61 4.44 -11.10
N LEU A 23 0.29 4.30 -11.23
CA LEU A 23 -0.40 4.60 -12.48
C LEU A 23 -0.29 6.08 -12.84
N TRP A 24 -0.47 6.97 -11.87
CA TRP A 24 -0.35 8.39 -12.09
C TRP A 24 1.07 8.78 -12.51
N ALA A 25 2.10 8.29 -11.81
CA ALA A 25 3.48 8.67 -12.09
C ALA A 25 4.05 8.10 -13.40
N PHE A 26 3.65 6.89 -13.79
CA PHE A 26 4.24 6.22 -14.97
C PHE A 26 3.34 6.21 -16.21
N VAL A 27 2.03 6.45 -16.06
CA VAL A 27 1.07 6.39 -17.18
C VAL A 27 0.42 7.73 -17.48
N LEU A 28 0.07 8.52 -16.45
CA LEU A 28 -0.76 9.73 -16.62
C LEU A 28 0.03 11.04 -16.50
N SER A 29 1.20 11.02 -15.85
CA SER A 29 2.06 12.19 -15.67
C SER A 29 2.62 12.66 -17.01
N VAL A 30 2.34 13.92 -17.34
CA VAL A 30 2.91 14.61 -18.52
C VAL A 30 4.37 15.01 -18.26
N ASP A 31 4.66 15.51 -17.05
CA ASP A 31 6.00 15.95 -16.66
C ASP A 31 6.74 14.90 -15.82
N VAL A 32 7.73 14.27 -16.44
CA VAL A 32 8.56 13.24 -15.79
C VAL A 32 9.73 13.87 -15.01
N THR A 33 9.39 14.53 -13.91
CA THR A 33 10.38 15.11 -12.99
C THR A 33 10.95 14.07 -12.03
N THR A 34 12.05 14.42 -11.34
CA THR A 34 12.61 13.59 -10.25
C THR A 34 11.57 13.30 -9.16
N ALA A 35 10.72 14.28 -8.83
CA ALA A 35 9.65 14.11 -7.84
C ALA A 35 8.59 13.11 -8.32
N THR A 36 8.17 13.21 -9.59
CA THR A 36 7.22 12.26 -10.19
C THR A 36 7.76 10.83 -10.12
N LYS A 37 9.03 10.63 -10.50
CA LYS A 37 9.68 9.30 -10.43
C LYS A 37 9.78 8.78 -8.99
N ALA A 38 10.10 9.63 -8.02
CA ALA A 38 10.16 9.25 -6.61
C ALA A 38 8.80 8.79 -6.09
N ILE A 39 7.72 9.52 -6.42
CA ILE A 39 6.34 9.13 -6.08
C ILE A 39 6.00 7.78 -6.71
N GLY A 40 6.27 7.60 -8.00
CA GLY A 40 6.03 6.33 -8.70
C GLY A 40 6.74 5.15 -8.05
N TRP A 41 8.05 5.26 -7.79
CA TRP A 41 8.82 4.20 -7.13
C TRP A 41 8.38 3.93 -5.69
N SER A 42 7.99 4.97 -4.95
CA SER A 42 7.40 4.79 -3.61
C SER A 42 6.08 4.02 -3.66
N GLY A 43 5.26 4.26 -4.70
CA GLY A 43 4.06 3.49 -4.97
C GLY A 43 4.35 2.02 -5.30
N VAL A 44 5.40 1.74 -6.08
CA VAL A 44 5.84 0.36 -6.37
C VAL A 44 6.26 -0.36 -5.08
N ALA A 45 7.04 0.31 -4.23
CA ALA A 45 7.39 -0.23 -2.92
C ALA A 45 6.15 -0.49 -2.06
N GLY A 46 5.18 0.43 -2.06
CA GLY A 46 3.89 0.26 -1.39
C GLY A 46 3.11 -0.95 -1.87
N LEU A 47 3.01 -1.17 -3.18
CA LEU A 47 2.31 -2.33 -3.77
C LEU A 47 2.92 -3.67 -3.35
N ALA A 48 4.24 -3.73 -3.14
CA ALA A 48 4.91 -4.94 -2.68
C ALA A 48 4.86 -5.11 -1.15
N LEU A 49 5.12 -4.04 -0.40
CA LEU A 49 5.24 -4.10 1.06
C LEU A 49 3.89 -4.20 1.77
N VAL A 50 2.83 -3.56 1.25
CA VAL A 50 1.50 -3.54 1.89
C VAL A 50 0.88 -4.95 1.98
N PRO A 51 0.87 -5.79 0.92
CA PRO A 51 0.41 -7.17 1.02
C PRO A 51 1.24 -8.02 1.99
N VAL A 52 2.57 -7.85 1.98
CA VAL A 52 3.47 -8.57 2.90
C VAL A 52 3.16 -8.20 4.36
N TYR A 53 2.99 -6.90 4.64
CA TYR A 53 2.57 -6.39 5.94
C TYR A 53 1.21 -6.94 6.36
N ALA A 54 0.23 -6.97 5.46
CA ALA A 54 -1.11 -7.48 5.73
C ALA A 54 -1.09 -8.96 6.15
N VAL A 55 -0.35 -9.79 5.42
CA VAL A 55 -0.18 -11.22 5.75
C VAL A 55 0.55 -11.39 7.08
N TYR A 56 1.60 -10.62 7.33
CA TYR A 56 2.34 -10.67 8.59
C TYR A 56 1.47 -10.30 9.79
N PHE A 57 0.72 -9.21 9.68
CA PHE A 57 -0.18 -8.77 10.74
C PHE A 57 -1.29 -9.79 11.00
N TRP A 58 -1.89 -10.35 9.95
CA TRP A 58 -2.92 -11.38 10.09
C TRP A 58 -2.41 -12.59 10.87
N LYS A 59 -1.23 -13.11 10.51
CA LYS A 59 -0.57 -14.22 11.21
C LYS A 59 -0.28 -13.90 12.68
N LYS A 60 0.10 -12.65 12.98
CA LYS A 60 0.38 -12.21 14.35
C LYS A 60 -0.91 -12.07 15.16
N ALA A 61 -1.93 -11.43 14.59
CA ALA A 61 -3.23 -11.23 15.23
C ALA A 61 -3.95 -12.57 15.50
N SER A 62 -3.78 -13.57 14.63
CA SER A 62 -4.34 -14.91 14.86
C SER A 62 -3.64 -15.72 15.94
N ARG A 63 -2.43 -15.34 16.37
CA ARG A 63 -1.71 -16.02 17.46
C ARG A 63 -1.93 -15.40 18.84
N ILE A 64 -2.49 -14.19 18.90
CA ILE A 64 -2.67 -13.41 20.13
C ILE A 64 -4.14 -13.42 20.57
N ILE A 65 -5.08 -13.51 19.62
CA ILE A 65 -6.52 -13.33 19.86
C ILE A 65 -7.28 -14.68 19.81
N LEU A 66 -6.64 -15.75 19.32
CA LEU A 66 -7.11 -17.15 19.36
C LEU A 66 -6.19 -17.93 20.28
#